data_AF-A0A2A4VZX6-F1
#
_entry.id   AF-A0A2A4VZX6-F1
#
_cell.length_a   1.000
_cell.length_b   1.000
_cell.length_c   1.000
_cell.angle_alpha   90.00
_cell.angle_beta   90.00
_cell.angle_gamma   90.00
#
_symmetry.space_group_name_H-M   'P 1'
#
loop_
_entity.id
_entity.type
_entity.pdbx_description
1 polymer ?
#
loop_
_entity_poly.entity_id
_entity_poly.type
_entity_poly.pdbx_seq_one_letter_code
_entity_poly.pdbx_strand_id
1 'polypeptide(L)'
;LFVRELAGGVYFGEPRGIMDLPGGGREGINTHRYTDAEIIRIARVGFEMARKRGGKVHSAEKANVMEAGLLWREEVTKLHATEYSDVTLEHILADNCAMQLVKAPKQFDVILTDNLFGDILSDAAAMLTGSLGMLPSASLGSSGPGLYEPVHGSAPDIAGQGIANPIAAILSFAMALRYSLDLKAAADQIEAVIDKVLASGFRTGDLMPQGADADGLQLVNTVGMGDAVLDVLRN
;
A
#
# COMPACT_ATOMS: atom_id res chain seq x y z
N LEU A 1 -4.12 5.98 1.80
CA LEU A 1 -4.27 4.68 1.09
C LEU A 1 -3.49 4.78 -0.20
N PHE A 2 -2.66 3.79 -0.51
CA PHE A 2 -2.04 3.65 -1.83
C PHE A 2 -2.88 2.71 -2.70
N VAL A 3 -3.13 3.13 -3.94
CA VAL A 3 -3.71 2.32 -5.01
C VAL A 3 -2.67 2.25 -6.11
N ARG A 4 -1.95 1.12 -6.13
CA ARG A 4 -0.84 0.83 -7.04
C ARG A 4 -1.33 -0.09 -8.14
N GLU A 5 -1.04 0.26 -9.40
CA GLU A 5 -1.16 -0.69 -10.50
C GLU A 5 -0.09 -1.77 -10.37
N LEU A 6 -0.47 -3.06 -10.39
CA LEU A 6 0.44 -4.15 -10.00
C LEU A 6 0.84 -5.08 -11.15
N ALA A 7 0.16 -5.01 -12.30
CA ALA A 7 0.28 -6.01 -13.37
C ALA A 7 0.79 -5.45 -14.71
N GLY A 8 1.24 -4.20 -14.74
CA GLY A 8 1.79 -3.52 -15.92
C GLY A 8 3.02 -2.67 -15.61
N GLY A 9 3.27 -1.69 -16.49
CA GLY A 9 4.39 -0.76 -16.36
C GLY A 9 5.76 -1.42 -16.59
N VAL A 10 6.81 -0.78 -16.09
CA VAL A 10 8.21 -1.20 -16.30
C VAL A 10 8.54 -2.59 -15.71
N TYR A 11 7.70 -3.11 -14.82
CA TYR A 11 7.86 -4.42 -14.19
C TYR A 11 7.58 -5.56 -15.16
N PHE A 12 6.76 -5.33 -16.18
CA PHE A 12 6.33 -6.35 -17.15
C PHE A 12 6.48 -5.93 -18.61
N GLY A 13 6.81 -4.66 -18.87
CA GLY A 13 6.91 -4.14 -20.23
C GLY A 13 8.08 -4.73 -21.02
N GLU A 14 7.80 -5.03 -22.28
CA GLU A 14 8.74 -5.51 -23.29
C GLU A 14 8.98 -4.43 -24.36
N PRO A 15 10.18 -4.37 -24.98
CA PRO A 15 11.33 -5.25 -24.75
C PRO A 15 12.03 -4.98 -23.42
N ARG A 16 12.67 -6.02 -22.87
CA ARG A 16 13.57 -5.91 -21.72
C ARG A 16 14.77 -6.84 -21.83
N GLY A 17 15.85 -6.52 -21.12
CA GLY A 17 17.00 -7.41 -20.99
C GLY A 17 18.33 -6.66 -20.95
N ILE A 18 19.41 -7.43 -21.00
CA ILE A 18 20.77 -6.89 -21.15
C ILE A 18 21.37 -7.49 -22.42
N MET A 19 21.85 -6.65 -23.32
CA MET A 19 22.42 -7.06 -24.60
C MET A 19 23.82 -6.48 -24.80
N ASP A 20 24.67 -7.24 -25.50
CA ASP A 20 25.97 -6.75 -25.95
C ASP A 20 25.77 -5.86 -27.17
N LEU A 21 26.39 -4.67 -27.15
CA LEU A 21 26.26 -3.72 -28.25
C LEU A 21 27.24 -4.03 -29.39
N PRO A 22 26.87 -3.75 -30.65
CA PRO A 22 27.81 -3.78 -31.76
C PRO A 22 28.99 -2.83 -31.50
N GLY A 23 30.21 -3.36 -31.53
CA GLY A 23 31.42 -2.59 -31.21
C GLY A 23 31.90 -2.68 -29.75
N GLY A 24 31.22 -3.49 -28.92
CA GLY A 24 31.56 -3.70 -27.51
C GLY A 24 30.71 -2.84 -26.56
N GLY A 25 30.69 -3.22 -25.28
CA GLY A 25 29.81 -2.63 -24.27
C GLY A 25 28.50 -3.39 -24.10
N ARG A 26 27.73 -3.02 -23.07
CA ARG A 26 26.46 -3.66 -22.69
C ARG A 26 25.38 -2.61 -22.49
N GLU A 27 24.19 -2.88 -22.97
CA GLU A 27 22.99 -2.07 -22.77
C GLU A 27 21.97 -2.85 -21.95
N GLY A 28 21.37 -2.20 -20.95
CA GLY A 28 20.20 -2.69 -20.22
C GLY A 28 18.96 -1.92 -20.62
N ILE A 29 17.89 -2.61 -20.99
CA ILE A 29 16.61 -2.01 -21.37
C ILE A 29 15.48 -2.57 -20.50
N ASN A 30 14.59 -1.66 -20.09
CA ASN A 30 13.30 -1.96 -19.51
C ASN A 30 12.28 -0.99 -20.13
N THR A 31 11.10 -1.49 -20.48
CA THR A 31 10.09 -0.68 -21.15
C THR A 31 8.98 -0.29 -20.18
N HIS A 32 8.83 1.01 -19.90
CA HIS A 32 7.68 1.52 -19.16
C HIS A 32 6.50 1.68 -20.12
N ARG A 33 5.51 0.78 -20.04
CA ARG A 33 4.36 0.77 -20.95
C ARG A 33 3.05 0.58 -20.19
N TYR A 34 2.05 1.37 -20.57
CA TYR A 34 0.66 1.24 -20.17
C TYR A 34 -0.26 1.44 -21.38
N THR A 35 -1.37 0.71 -21.39
CA THR A 35 -2.54 1.00 -22.23
C THR A 35 -3.56 1.83 -21.44
N ASP A 36 -4.42 2.54 -22.16
CA ASP A 36 -5.56 3.27 -21.59
C ASP A 36 -6.45 2.35 -20.72
N ALA A 37 -6.75 1.13 -21.19
CA ALA A 37 -7.56 0.17 -20.45
C ALA A 37 -6.94 -0.21 -19.08
N GLU A 38 -5.60 -0.33 -19.01
CA GLU A 38 -4.89 -0.62 -17.77
C GLU A 38 -4.92 0.56 -16.79
N ILE A 39 -4.85 1.80 -17.30
CA ILE A 39 -4.94 3.01 -16.49
C ILE A 39 -6.37 3.19 -15.99
N ILE A 40 -7.37 3.05 -16.86
CA ILE A 40 -8.78 3.25 -16.53
C ILE A 40 -9.24 2.27 -15.45
N ARG A 41 -8.86 0.98 -15.53
CA ARG A 41 -9.27 -0.01 -14.53
C ARG A 41 -8.77 0.34 -13.12
N ILE A 42 -7.52 0.77 -12.98
CA ILE A 42 -6.93 1.08 -11.67
C ILE A 42 -7.40 2.44 -11.17
N ALA A 43 -7.62 3.39 -12.07
CA ALA A 43 -8.17 4.70 -11.73
C ALA A 43 -9.59 4.60 -11.15
N ARG A 44 -10.45 3.75 -11.72
CA ARG A 44 -11.79 3.45 -11.15
C ARG A 44 -11.67 2.95 -9.72
N VAL A 45 -10.77 2.00 -9.45
CA VAL A 45 -10.52 1.52 -8.09
C VAL A 45 -10.09 2.67 -7.18
N GLY A 46 -9.17 3.53 -7.63
CA GLY A 46 -8.76 4.72 -6.88
C GLY A 46 -9.91 5.64 -6.49
N PHE A 47 -10.78 5.99 -7.44
CA PHE A 47 -11.92 6.86 -7.19
C PHE A 47 -12.99 6.21 -6.29
N GLU A 48 -13.33 4.94 -6.51
CA GLU A 48 -14.29 4.22 -5.65
C GLU A 48 -13.77 4.09 -4.21
N MET A 49 -12.46 3.91 -4.02
CA MET A 49 -11.86 3.90 -2.69
C MET A 49 -11.90 5.29 -2.04
N ALA A 50 -11.70 6.36 -2.80
CA ALA A 50 -11.81 7.72 -2.30
C ALA A 50 -13.24 8.07 -1.85
N ARG A 51 -14.28 7.62 -2.58
CA ARG A 51 -15.69 7.78 -2.19
C ARG A 51 -16.03 7.17 -0.83
N LYS A 52 -15.36 6.06 -0.48
CA LYS A 52 -15.52 5.38 0.82
C LYS A 52 -14.69 6.02 1.94
N ARG A 53 -13.96 7.10 1.64
CA ARG A 53 -12.98 7.73 2.53
C ARG A 53 -13.17 9.24 2.54
N GLY A 54 -12.10 10.03 2.44
CA GLY A 54 -12.12 11.49 2.48
C GLY A 54 -12.44 12.15 1.14
N GLY A 55 -12.80 11.38 0.11
CA GLY A 55 -13.24 11.92 -1.17
C GLY A 55 -12.13 12.63 -1.97
N LYS A 56 -10.85 12.29 -1.75
CA LYS A 56 -9.72 12.91 -2.46
C LYS A 56 -8.74 11.89 -3.04
N VAL A 57 -8.41 12.04 -4.33
CA VAL A 57 -7.37 11.30 -5.04
C VAL A 57 -6.24 12.24 -5.44
N HIS A 58 -5.02 11.91 -5.04
CA HIS A 58 -3.81 12.42 -5.68
C HIS A 58 -3.33 11.39 -6.69
N SER A 59 -3.33 11.74 -7.98
CA SER A 59 -2.75 10.90 -9.02
C SER A 59 -1.26 11.26 -9.16
N ALA A 60 -0.38 10.31 -8.82
CA ALA A 60 1.07 10.50 -8.83
C ALA A 60 1.69 9.84 -10.06
N GLU A 61 2.41 10.61 -10.87
CA GLU A 61 2.97 10.16 -12.15
C GLU A 61 4.13 11.09 -12.62
N LYS A 62 4.66 10.94 -13.84
CA LYS A 62 5.78 11.75 -14.37
C LYS A 62 5.56 12.31 -15.79
N ALA A 63 4.44 13.01 -16.01
CA ALA A 63 3.95 13.46 -17.32
C ALA A 63 4.80 14.54 -17.96
N ASN A 64 5.67 15.19 -17.19
CA ASN A 64 6.60 16.19 -17.71
C ASN A 64 7.81 15.56 -18.41
N VAL A 65 7.99 14.24 -18.33
CA VAL A 65 9.12 13.52 -18.93
C VAL A 65 8.68 12.26 -19.67
N MET A 66 7.70 11.51 -19.13
CA MET A 66 7.34 10.19 -19.62
C MET A 66 6.02 10.23 -20.39
N GLU A 67 6.00 9.77 -21.63
CA GLU A 67 4.77 9.68 -22.43
C GLU A 67 3.74 8.75 -21.81
N ALA A 68 4.18 7.65 -21.17
CA ALA A 68 3.28 6.79 -20.39
C ALA A 68 2.67 7.53 -19.19
N GLY A 69 3.41 8.45 -18.56
CA GLY A 69 2.88 9.32 -17.50
C GLY A 69 1.92 10.38 -18.04
N LEU A 70 2.19 10.94 -19.22
CA LEU A 70 1.27 11.86 -19.89
C LEU A 70 -0.07 11.16 -20.21
N LEU A 71 -0.02 9.97 -20.81
CA LEU A 71 -1.21 9.15 -21.07
C LEU A 71 -1.97 8.83 -19.77
N TRP A 72 -1.24 8.47 -18.70
CA TRP A 72 -1.82 8.25 -17.38
C TRP A 72 -2.62 9.45 -16.90
N ARG A 73 -2.01 10.65 -16.92
CA ARG A 73 -2.66 11.90 -16.52
C ARG A 73 -3.90 12.19 -17.35
N GLU A 74 -3.84 12.01 -18.67
CA GLU A 74 -4.95 12.26 -19.58
C GLU A 74 -6.14 11.34 -19.29
N GLU A 75 -5.92 10.02 -19.22
CA GLU A 75 -7.00 9.06 -19.00
C GLU A 75 -7.60 9.14 -17.60
N VAL A 76 -6.79 9.39 -16.56
CA VAL A 76 -7.30 9.64 -15.19
C VAL A 76 -8.16 10.90 -15.15
N THR A 77 -7.74 11.98 -15.81
CA THR A 77 -8.50 13.25 -15.88
C THR A 77 -9.82 13.06 -16.62
N LYS A 78 -9.78 12.36 -17.75
CA LYS A 78 -10.96 12.08 -18.57
C LYS A 78 -11.99 11.25 -17.82
N LEU A 79 -11.56 10.15 -17.18
CA LEU A 79 -12.42 9.29 -16.38
C LEU A 79 -13.05 10.07 -15.20
N HIS A 80 -12.26 10.91 -14.54
CA HIS A 80 -12.74 11.76 -13.45
C HIS A 80 -13.87 12.68 -13.91
N ALA A 81 -13.67 13.40 -15.01
CA ALA A 81 -14.64 14.34 -15.55
C ALA A 81 -15.95 13.65 -15.96
N THR A 82 -15.89 12.41 -16.43
CA THR A 82 -17.07 11.68 -16.92
C THR A 82 -17.85 10.96 -15.82
N GLU A 83 -17.18 10.45 -14.78
CA GLU A 83 -17.80 9.46 -13.86
C GLU A 83 -17.58 9.72 -12.37
N TYR A 84 -16.62 10.59 -12.01
CA TYR A 84 -16.17 10.78 -10.62
C TYR A 84 -16.02 12.25 -10.25
N SER A 85 -16.85 13.12 -10.82
CA SER A 85 -16.84 14.58 -10.57
C SER A 85 -17.16 14.96 -9.12
N ASP A 86 -17.69 14.04 -8.33
CA ASP A 86 -17.92 14.14 -6.89
C ASP A 86 -16.65 13.92 -6.03
N VAL A 87 -15.58 13.37 -6.60
CA VAL A 87 -14.28 13.15 -5.93
C VAL A 87 -13.33 14.29 -6.27
N THR A 88 -12.57 14.79 -5.31
CA THR A 88 -11.50 15.77 -5.58
C THR A 88 -10.31 15.07 -6.23
N LEU A 89 -9.92 15.49 -7.43
CA LEU A 89 -8.73 14.99 -8.14
C LEU A 89 -7.63 16.06 -8.15
N GLU A 90 -6.43 15.70 -7.71
CA GLU A 90 -5.22 16.49 -7.85
C GLU A 90 -4.12 15.65 -8.53
N HIS A 91 -3.43 16.21 -9.51
CA HIS A 91 -2.25 15.57 -10.10
C HIS A 91 -0.99 16.06 -9.39
N ILE A 92 -0.07 15.14 -9.13
CA ILE A 92 1.22 15.42 -8.50
C ILE A 92 2.32 14.66 -9.23
N LEU A 93 3.48 15.30 -9.42
CA LEU A 93 4.63 14.57 -9.96
C LEU A 93 5.19 13.61 -8.89
N ALA A 94 5.62 12.41 -9.27
CA ALA A 94 6.05 11.36 -8.34
C ALA A 94 7.18 11.82 -7.40
N ASP A 95 8.12 12.64 -7.88
CA ASP A 95 9.18 13.25 -7.07
C ASP A 95 8.64 14.26 -6.06
N ASN A 96 7.72 15.14 -6.48
CA ASN A 96 7.05 16.04 -5.55
C ASN A 96 6.19 15.25 -4.54
N CYS A 97 5.56 14.15 -4.96
CA CYS A 97 4.81 13.27 -4.05
C CYS A 97 5.72 12.73 -2.94
N ALA A 98 6.93 12.26 -3.29
CA ALA A 98 7.92 11.84 -2.30
C ALA A 98 8.28 12.97 -1.32
N MET A 99 8.51 14.19 -1.82
CA MET A 99 8.77 15.36 -0.96
C MET A 99 7.58 15.69 -0.04
N GLN A 100 6.35 15.62 -0.55
CA GLN A 100 5.13 15.92 0.19
C GLN A 100 4.81 14.86 1.25
N LEU A 101 5.16 13.59 1.01
CA LEU A 101 5.04 12.54 2.02
C LEU A 101 5.89 12.86 3.25
N VAL A 102 7.09 13.42 3.07
CA VAL A 102 7.92 13.87 4.20
C VAL A 102 7.39 15.17 4.81
N LYS A 103 7.06 16.16 3.97
CA LYS A 103 6.71 17.52 4.42
C LYS A 103 5.35 17.61 5.11
N ALA A 104 4.32 16.98 4.54
CA ALA A 104 2.94 17.10 4.98
C ALA A 104 2.11 15.86 4.58
N PRO A 105 2.39 14.67 5.14
CA PRO A 105 1.74 13.42 4.73
C PRO A 105 0.21 13.41 4.98
N LYS A 106 -0.27 14.20 5.95
CA LYS A 106 -1.70 14.29 6.30
C LYS A 106 -2.58 14.93 5.21
N GLN A 107 -1.99 15.50 4.16
CA GLN A 107 -2.76 16.03 3.03
C GLN A 107 -3.34 14.94 2.11
N PHE A 108 -2.81 13.71 2.19
CA PHE A 108 -3.19 12.61 1.31
C PHE A 108 -4.33 11.76 1.89
N ASP A 109 -5.34 11.48 1.07
CA ASP A 109 -6.34 10.44 1.36
C ASP A 109 -6.07 9.18 0.54
N VAL A 110 -6.28 9.25 -0.78
CA VAL A 110 -5.91 8.20 -1.74
C VAL A 110 -4.78 8.70 -2.64
N ILE A 111 -3.72 7.91 -2.79
CA ILE A 111 -2.67 8.11 -3.79
C ILE A 111 -2.85 7.01 -4.84
N LEU A 112 -3.10 7.42 -6.09
CA LEU A 112 -3.23 6.54 -7.26
C LEU A 112 -1.98 6.68 -8.12
N THR A 113 -1.31 5.57 -8.44
CA THR A 113 -0.02 5.63 -9.14
C THR A 113 0.29 4.32 -9.88
N ASP A 114 1.25 4.39 -10.80
CA ASP A 114 1.76 3.23 -11.53
C ASP A 114 2.52 2.23 -10.64
N ASN A 115 2.98 1.14 -11.25
CA ASN A 115 3.67 0.07 -10.55
C ASN A 115 4.97 0.49 -9.87
N LEU A 116 5.88 1.17 -10.57
CA LEU A 116 7.21 1.51 -10.04
C LEU A 116 7.11 2.63 -8.99
N PHE A 117 6.38 3.70 -9.29
CA PHE A 117 6.19 4.78 -8.33
C PHE A 117 5.34 4.33 -7.15
N GLY A 118 4.37 3.44 -7.37
CA GLY A 118 3.62 2.79 -6.31
C GLY A 118 4.52 2.05 -5.34
N ASP A 119 5.45 1.23 -5.84
CA ASP A 119 6.45 0.51 -5.04
C ASP A 119 7.22 1.46 -4.12
N ILE A 120 7.87 2.46 -4.72
CA ILE A 120 8.78 3.36 -4.01
C ILE A 120 8.00 4.24 -3.01
N LEU A 121 6.88 4.82 -3.43
CA LEU A 121 6.13 5.75 -2.61
C LEU A 121 5.38 5.03 -1.48
N SER A 122 4.88 3.81 -1.70
CA SER A 122 4.23 3.04 -0.64
C SER A 122 5.23 2.61 0.43
N ASP A 123 6.45 2.21 0.06
CA ASP A 123 7.50 1.87 1.02
C ASP A 123 7.99 3.09 1.81
N ALA A 124 8.15 4.23 1.13
CA ALA A 124 8.48 5.49 1.80
C ALA A 124 7.39 5.88 2.81
N ALA A 125 6.11 5.76 2.43
CA ALA A 125 4.99 6.03 3.34
C ALA A 125 4.90 5.01 4.49
N ALA A 126 5.19 3.75 4.22
CA ALA A 126 5.22 2.68 5.21
C ALA A 126 6.30 2.95 6.28
N MET A 127 7.46 3.44 5.88
CA MET A 127 8.52 3.85 6.81
C MET A 127 8.14 5.10 7.63
N LEU A 128 7.40 6.05 7.03
CA LEU A 128 6.94 7.25 7.73
C LEU A 128 5.97 6.94 8.89
N THR A 129 5.25 5.80 8.87
CA THR A 129 4.43 5.40 10.01
C THR A 129 5.25 4.87 11.18
N GLY A 130 6.52 4.51 10.94
CA GLY A 130 7.44 3.97 11.95
C GLY A 130 7.16 2.52 12.35
N SER A 131 6.24 1.82 11.68
CA SER A 131 5.75 0.51 12.12
C SER A 131 5.37 -0.42 10.95
N LEU A 132 6.36 -0.92 10.21
CA LEU A 132 6.12 -1.84 9.08
C LEU A 132 5.32 -3.09 9.48
N GLY A 133 5.52 -3.59 10.70
CA GLY A 133 4.80 -4.76 11.26
C GLY A 133 3.28 -4.58 11.42
N MET A 134 2.76 -3.38 11.15
CA MET A 134 1.34 -3.02 11.25
C MET A 134 0.62 -2.94 9.91
N LEU A 135 1.34 -3.00 8.79
CA LEU A 135 0.80 -2.59 7.49
C LEU A 135 0.32 -3.80 6.67
N PRO A 136 -1.00 -3.96 6.47
CA PRO A 136 -1.54 -4.98 5.59
C PRO A 136 -1.53 -4.53 4.12
N SER A 137 -1.66 -5.47 3.19
CA SER A 137 -1.84 -5.18 1.77
C SER A 137 -2.87 -6.11 1.12
N ALA A 138 -3.43 -5.67 0.00
CA ALA A 138 -4.33 -6.45 -0.84
C ALA A 138 -4.04 -6.20 -2.32
N SER A 139 -3.94 -7.30 -3.07
CA SER A 139 -3.74 -7.35 -4.51
C SER A 139 -4.97 -7.98 -5.14
N LEU A 140 -5.79 -7.15 -5.79
CA LEU A 140 -7.12 -7.53 -6.27
C LEU A 140 -7.18 -7.50 -7.79
N GLY A 141 -7.63 -8.60 -8.40
CA GLY A 141 -8.03 -8.63 -9.81
C GLY A 141 -9.43 -8.05 -10.03
N SER A 142 -9.86 -7.95 -11.29
CA SER A 142 -11.24 -7.59 -11.65
C SER A 142 -12.28 -8.60 -11.15
N SER A 143 -11.84 -9.84 -10.91
CA SER A 143 -12.59 -10.92 -10.29
C SER A 143 -11.65 -11.71 -9.37
N GLY A 144 -12.21 -12.35 -8.35
CA GLY A 144 -11.44 -13.15 -7.39
C GLY A 144 -10.71 -14.35 -8.00
N PRO A 145 -9.78 -14.98 -7.23
CA PRO A 145 -9.43 -14.65 -5.85
C PRO A 145 -8.48 -13.44 -5.75
N GLY A 146 -8.58 -12.70 -4.64
CA GLY A 146 -7.60 -11.68 -4.25
C GLY A 146 -6.44 -12.29 -3.44
N LEU A 147 -5.27 -11.64 -3.47
CA LEU A 147 -4.11 -11.97 -2.65
C LEU A 147 -4.00 -10.94 -1.51
N TYR A 148 -3.73 -11.41 -0.29
CA TYR A 148 -3.64 -10.57 0.91
C TYR A 148 -2.40 -10.95 1.70
N GLU A 149 -1.55 -9.98 2.00
CA GLU A 149 -0.26 -10.22 2.63
C GLU A 149 0.21 -9.01 3.44
N PRO A 150 0.99 -9.22 4.51
CA PRO A 150 1.67 -8.12 5.19
C PRO A 150 2.69 -7.46 4.24
N VAL A 151 2.87 -6.14 4.37
CA VAL A 151 3.85 -5.40 3.54
C VAL A 151 5.30 -5.76 3.91
N HIS A 152 5.56 -6.15 5.16
CA HIS A 152 6.91 -6.47 5.59
C HIS A 152 7.44 -7.75 4.91
N GLY A 153 8.76 -7.81 4.71
CA GLY A 153 9.43 -9.00 4.19
C GLY A 153 9.45 -10.19 5.17
N SER A 154 10.20 -11.23 4.81
CA SER A 154 10.27 -12.48 5.59
C SER A 154 11.03 -12.39 6.92
N ALA A 155 11.78 -11.30 7.16
CA ALA A 155 12.57 -11.06 8.38
C ALA A 155 13.37 -12.32 8.85
N PRO A 156 14.28 -12.84 8.00
CA PRO A 156 14.94 -14.13 8.23
C PRO A 156 15.84 -14.13 9.48
N ASP A 157 16.31 -12.96 9.91
CA ASP A 157 17.12 -12.72 11.09
C ASP A 157 16.37 -12.99 12.41
N ILE A 158 15.03 -12.92 12.42
CA ILE A 158 14.18 -13.17 13.61
C ILE A 158 13.31 -14.43 13.47
N ALA A 159 13.41 -15.15 12.35
CA ALA A 159 12.63 -16.34 12.08
C ALA A 159 12.88 -17.41 13.16
N GLY A 160 11.79 -18.00 13.69
CA GLY A 160 11.87 -19.03 14.74
C GLY A 160 12.14 -18.51 16.16
N GLN A 161 12.34 -17.20 16.34
CA GLN A 161 12.60 -16.62 17.67
C GLN A 161 11.32 -16.19 18.40
N GLY A 162 10.17 -16.24 17.72
CA GLY A 162 8.87 -15.91 18.30
C GLY A 162 8.70 -14.42 18.63
N ILE A 163 9.45 -13.52 17.98
CA ILE A 163 9.40 -12.06 18.23
C ILE A 163 8.81 -11.24 17.08
N ALA A 164 8.34 -11.91 16.01
CA ALA A 164 7.68 -11.24 14.88
C ALA A 164 6.33 -10.62 15.31
N ASN A 165 5.98 -9.50 14.70
CA ASN A 165 4.68 -8.86 14.87
C ASN A 165 3.62 -9.55 14.00
N PRO A 166 2.57 -10.17 14.58
CA PRO A 166 1.55 -10.84 13.79
C PRO A 166 0.48 -9.88 13.23
N ILE A 167 0.46 -8.61 13.64
CA ILE A 167 -0.67 -7.71 13.40
C ILE A 167 -0.89 -7.44 11.90
N ALA A 168 0.16 -7.17 11.11
CA ALA A 168 0.00 -6.97 9.67
C ALA A 168 -0.64 -8.18 8.97
N ALA A 169 -0.30 -9.41 9.36
CA ALA A 169 -0.92 -10.62 8.81
C ALA A 169 -2.40 -10.74 9.23
N ILE A 170 -2.73 -10.43 10.48
CA ILE A 170 -4.11 -10.42 10.99
C ILE A 170 -4.95 -9.36 10.25
N LEU A 171 -4.42 -8.16 10.07
CA LEU A 171 -5.10 -7.09 9.33
C LEU A 171 -5.22 -7.40 7.83
N SER A 172 -4.28 -8.16 7.26
CA SER A 172 -4.40 -8.66 5.88
C SER A 172 -5.56 -9.65 5.75
N PHE A 173 -5.79 -10.48 6.77
CA PHE A 173 -6.98 -11.32 6.84
C PHE A 173 -8.27 -10.48 6.99
N ALA A 174 -8.25 -9.39 7.77
CA ALA A 174 -9.37 -8.45 7.83
C ALA A 174 -9.68 -7.83 6.45
N MET A 175 -8.64 -7.50 5.67
CA MET A 175 -8.83 -7.08 4.27
C MET A 175 -9.48 -8.18 3.42
N ALA A 176 -9.10 -9.45 3.59
CA ALA A 176 -9.72 -10.57 2.88
C ALA A 176 -11.21 -10.72 3.21
N LEU A 177 -11.57 -10.65 4.49
CA LEU A 177 -12.96 -10.62 4.96
C LEU A 177 -13.74 -9.49 4.29
N ARG A 178 -13.14 -8.29 4.23
CA ARG A 178 -13.78 -7.08 3.70
C ARG A 178 -13.96 -7.11 2.18
N TYR A 179 -12.92 -7.45 1.43
CA TYR A 179 -12.88 -7.22 -0.02
C TYR A 179 -13.19 -8.46 -0.86
N SER A 180 -12.88 -9.67 -0.38
CA SER A 180 -13.15 -10.92 -1.11
C SER A 180 -14.36 -11.68 -0.60
N LEU A 181 -14.67 -11.60 0.70
CA LEU A 181 -15.67 -12.45 1.34
C LEU A 181 -16.97 -11.72 1.70
N ASP A 182 -17.04 -10.40 1.47
CA ASP A 182 -18.19 -9.54 1.80
C ASP A 182 -18.63 -9.61 3.28
N LEU A 183 -17.67 -9.89 4.18
CA LEU A 183 -17.88 -9.99 5.62
C LEU A 183 -17.40 -8.71 6.32
N LYS A 184 -17.97 -7.56 5.91
CA LYS A 184 -17.56 -6.23 6.41
C LYS A 184 -17.57 -6.13 7.93
N ALA A 185 -18.63 -6.62 8.58
CA ALA A 185 -18.77 -6.55 10.04
C ALA A 185 -17.67 -7.34 10.77
N ALA A 186 -17.26 -8.49 10.23
CA ALA A 186 -16.19 -9.29 10.81
C ALA A 186 -14.82 -8.60 10.63
N ALA A 187 -14.58 -7.97 9.47
CA ALA A 187 -13.38 -7.16 9.25
C ALA A 187 -13.30 -5.96 10.23
N ASP A 188 -14.40 -5.21 10.38
CA ASP A 188 -14.50 -4.09 11.31
C ASP A 188 -14.24 -4.55 12.76
N GLN A 189 -14.73 -5.74 13.13
CA GLN A 189 -14.48 -6.33 14.45
C GLN A 189 -13.00 -6.63 14.68
N ILE A 190 -12.31 -7.25 13.71
CA ILE A 190 -10.87 -7.53 13.84
C ILE A 190 -10.08 -6.23 14.00
N GLU A 191 -10.36 -5.22 13.19
CA GLU A 191 -9.70 -3.90 13.27
C GLU A 191 -9.91 -3.27 14.66
N ALA A 192 -11.14 -3.26 15.17
CA ALA A 192 -11.45 -2.74 16.49
C ALA A 192 -10.78 -3.54 17.64
N VAL A 193 -10.59 -4.84 17.47
CA VAL A 193 -9.85 -5.69 18.42
C VAL A 193 -8.38 -5.29 18.46
N ILE A 194 -7.74 -5.11 17.30
CA ILE A 194 -6.34 -4.64 17.23
C ILE A 194 -6.20 -3.27 17.92
N ASP A 195 -7.11 -2.33 17.65
CA ASP A 195 -7.11 -1.01 18.29
C ASP A 195 -7.19 -1.11 19.82
N LYS A 196 -8.08 -1.96 20.34
CA LYS A 196 -8.23 -2.20 21.79
C LYS A 196 -6.98 -2.84 22.41
N VAL A 197 -6.36 -3.82 21.74
CA VAL A 197 -5.13 -4.46 22.21
C VAL A 197 -4.00 -3.43 22.31
N LEU A 198 -3.83 -2.60 21.28
CA LEU A 198 -2.82 -1.55 21.28
C LEU A 198 -3.13 -0.44 22.31
N ALA A 199 -4.40 -0.06 22.48
CA ALA A 199 -4.82 0.89 23.52
C ALA A 199 -4.58 0.34 24.95
N SER A 200 -4.56 -0.99 25.11
CA SER A 200 -4.26 -1.67 26.39
C SER A 200 -2.74 -1.78 26.67
N GLY A 201 -1.90 -1.20 25.81
CA GLY A 201 -0.46 -1.10 26.04
C GLY A 201 0.39 -2.24 25.48
N PHE A 202 -0.20 -3.29 24.90
CA PHE A 202 0.55 -4.41 24.33
C PHE A 202 1.36 -3.98 23.09
N ARG A 203 2.65 -4.32 23.05
CA ARG A 203 3.56 -4.04 21.93
C ARG A 203 4.46 -5.24 21.67
N THR A 204 4.66 -5.59 20.41
CA THR A 204 5.80 -6.42 19.99
C THR A 204 7.08 -5.59 19.91
N GLY A 205 8.24 -6.25 19.80
CA GLY A 205 9.54 -5.57 19.86
C GLY A 205 9.73 -4.45 18.83
N ASP A 206 9.17 -4.61 17.63
CA ASP A 206 9.18 -3.61 16.55
C ASP A 206 8.34 -2.37 16.84
N LEU A 207 7.38 -2.45 17.77
CA LEU A 207 6.51 -1.34 18.18
C LEU A 207 6.90 -0.75 19.53
N MET A 208 7.90 -1.31 20.20
CA MET A 208 8.31 -0.85 21.52
C MET A 208 9.20 0.39 21.37
N PRO A 209 8.76 1.58 21.86
CA PRO A 209 9.60 2.76 21.86
C PRO A 209 10.79 2.60 22.82
N GLN A 210 11.81 3.43 22.65
CA GLN A 210 12.99 3.42 23.52
C GLN A 210 12.87 4.45 24.65
N GLY A 211 13.46 4.15 25.80
CA GLY A 211 13.54 5.10 26.92
C GLY A 211 12.21 5.30 27.65
N ALA A 212 11.97 6.52 28.14
CA ALA A 212 10.81 6.85 28.98
C ALA A 212 9.45 6.68 28.27
N ASP A 213 9.44 6.68 26.93
CA ASP A 213 8.21 6.48 26.14
C ASP A 213 7.68 5.03 26.22
N ALA A 214 8.46 4.09 26.79
CA ALA A 214 8.04 2.73 27.03
C ALA A 214 7.23 2.55 28.34
N ASP A 215 7.18 3.57 29.20
CA ASP A 215 6.52 3.47 30.50
C ASP A 215 5.02 3.17 30.35
N GLY A 216 4.57 2.08 31.00
CA GLY A 216 3.18 1.62 30.94
C GLY A 216 2.84 0.76 29.71
N LEU A 217 3.79 0.50 28.80
CA LEU A 217 3.62 -0.45 27.71
C LEU A 217 4.08 -1.86 28.13
N GLN A 218 3.43 -2.88 27.57
CA GLN A 218 3.72 -4.28 27.84
C GLN A 218 4.35 -4.93 26.61
N LEU A 219 5.63 -5.32 26.73
CA LEU A 219 6.30 -6.11 25.71
C LEU A 219 5.70 -7.52 25.66
N VAL A 220 5.28 -7.95 24.47
CA VAL A 220 4.85 -9.31 24.19
C VAL A 220 5.59 -9.87 22.98
N ASN A 221 5.69 -11.19 22.95
CA ASN A 221 6.22 -11.93 21.81
C ASN A 221 5.09 -12.23 20.80
N THR A 222 5.37 -12.91 19.69
CA THR A 222 4.38 -13.20 18.63
C THR A 222 3.13 -13.90 19.17
N VAL A 223 3.32 -14.92 20.02
CA VAL A 223 2.22 -15.70 20.60
C VAL A 223 1.43 -14.85 21.58
N GLY A 224 2.09 -14.11 22.47
CA GLY A 224 1.44 -13.24 23.45
C GLY A 224 0.62 -12.12 22.81
N MET A 225 1.06 -11.58 21.67
CA MET A 225 0.24 -10.65 20.88
C MET A 225 -1.00 -11.35 20.30
N GLY A 226 -0.84 -12.58 19.77
CA GLY A 226 -1.96 -13.40 19.31
C GLY A 226 -2.97 -13.72 20.41
N ASP A 227 -2.49 -14.08 21.61
CA ASP A 227 -3.33 -14.35 22.78
C ASP A 227 -4.11 -13.09 23.20
N ALA A 228 -3.45 -11.93 23.27
CA ALA A 228 -4.11 -10.67 23.58
C ALA A 228 -5.23 -10.32 22.58
N VAL A 229 -5.00 -10.56 21.28
CA VAL A 229 -6.01 -10.40 20.23
C VAL A 229 -7.18 -11.36 20.45
N LEU A 230 -6.92 -12.63 20.72
CA LEU A 230 -7.98 -13.63 20.96
C LEU A 230 -8.79 -13.33 22.22
N ASP A 231 -8.14 -12.88 23.29
CA ASP A 231 -8.80 -12.53 24.55
C ASP A 231 -9.73 -11.33 24.36
N VAL A 232 -9.31 -10.29 23.64
CA VAL A 232 -10.18 -9.14 23.34
C VAL A 232 -11.28 -9.50 22.34
N LEU A 233 -11.05 -10.44 21.42
CA LEU A 233 -12.07 -10.89 20.46
C LEU A 233 -13.20 -11.70 21.13
N ARG A 234 -12.89 -12.43 22.22
CA ARG A 234 -13.84 -13.28 22.95
C ARG A 234 -14.70 -12.54 23.97
N ASN A 235 -14.31 -11.33 24.37
CA ASN A 235 -14.98 -10.50 25.38
C ASN A 235 -15.70 -9.30 24.75
#